data_AF-A0A944BQ90-F1
#
_entry.id   AF-A0A944BQ90-F1
#
_cell.length_a   1.000
_cell.length_b   1.000
_cell.length_c   1.000
_cell.angle_alpha   90.00
_cell.angle_beta   90.00
_cell.angle_gamma   90.00
#
_symmetry.space_group_name_H-M   'P 1'
#
loop_
_entity.id
_entity.type
_entity.pdbx_description
1 polymer ?
#
loop_
_entity_poly.entity_id
_entity_poly.type
_entity_poly.pdbx_seq_one_letter_code
_entity_poly.pdbx_strand_id
1 'polypeptide(L)'
;MKGAWQIGIFCMSMMAISGYGCKSHAPSDAPEALEPATGANATDTDSHHLYHNSPSIKGATMSIRQSVLAGQWYARDAKQLRSSIESYLADAQRTAAKSGTDAADSLGSIHAIVVPHAGHVWSGPTAAAAYRILKNHHYKRIFILCPNHRMPVYGVVSVSADAFETPLGPVAVDRATVESLRNAGLVRIDDAAHRREHAIEIQLPFIQVVFGDDLPQIVPLIVGDIAQQFAQNFAQYYRANIADDALIVVSSDFLHYGEAYGYVPFGDPIQAQIEAYDAKTVKAFSLLDAPAFDEFADAHPHAACGINALRLAAHIYDGQAQTVTQLAYDTSGRRSGDDDMSVSYVALAITGNASPSNANKDADHIHKKGDPMLNESQRATAHDLVKRALAHAVSKGRETPMPSDEPAAKEAPFNERFGVFVTLHDASGDLRGCIGNILPVATLAEGLWGRAQDAALNDPRFDPVTPAELSSLSIEISVLSRPVPVASPNDIEIGKHGILLKKRGRSAVFLPQVAPEQGWNLETTLNHLALKAGLAPGAWREGTSFEVFEAEVF
;
A
#
# COMPACT_ATOMS: atom_id res chain seq x y z
N MET A 1 -29.62 -39.44 2.05
CA MET A 1 -29.82 -39.28 3.51
C MET A 1 -28.97 -38.10 3.97
N LYS A 2 -29.50 -37.31 4.91
CA LYS A 2 -29.06 -35.97 5.32
C LYS A 2 -27.68 -35.95 6.03
N GLY A 3 -26.93 -34.85 5.87
CA GLY A 3 -25.86 -34.39 6.76
C GLY A 3 -25.34 -33.02 6.27
N ALA A 4 -25.95 -31.88 6.61
CA ALA A 4 -25.79 -31.11 7.86
C ALA A 4 -24.34 -30.66 8.12
N TRP A 5 -23.95 -29.54 7.49
CA TRP A 5 -22.75 -28.77 7.82
C TRP A 5 -22.98 -27.99 9.11
N GLN A 6 -22.23 -28.31 10.16
CA GLN A 6 -22.21 -27.57 11.43
C GLN A 6 -20.98 -26.67 11.49
N ILE A 7 -21.21 -25.36 11.60
CA ILE A 7 -20.20 -24.33 11.80
C ILE A 7 -19.79 -24.36 13.28
N GLY A 8 -18.55 -24.74 13.56
CA GLY A 8 -17.94 -24.71 14.89
C GLY A 8 -17.13 -23.43 15.10
N ILE A 9 -17.64 -22.55 15.95
CA ILE A 9 -16.91 -21.44 16.57
C ILE A 9 -16.11 -22.02 17.74
N PHE A 10 -14.79 -21.85 17.79
CA PHE A 10 -14.05 -21.92 19.05
C PHE A 10 -12.85 -20.97 19.09
N CYS A 11 -12.68 -20.37 20.26
CA CYS A 11 -11.74 -19.32 20.63
C CYS A 11 -10.72 -19.89 21.64
N MET A 12 -9.58 -19.19 21.77
CA MET A 12 -8.56 -19.20 22.85
C MET A 12 -7.23 -19.97 22.66
N SER A 13 -6.18 -19.14 22.55
CA SER A 13 -4.99 -19.03 23.43
C SER A 13 -3.78 -19.97 23.30
N MET A 14 -2.62 -19.38 22.95
CA MET A 14 -1.41 -19.22 23.81
C MET A 14 -0.33 -18.42 23.02
N MET A 15 0.12 -17.26 23.52
CA MET A 15 1.46 -16.97 24.14
C MET A 15 2.66 -17.26 23.23
N ALA A 16 3.76 -16.49 23.15
CA ALA A 16 4.24 -15.16 23.55
C ALA A 16 5.72 -15.10 23.05
N ILE A 17 6.43 -13.98 23.23
CA ILE A 17 7.84 -13.66 22.86
C ILE A 17 7.91 -12.99 21.47
N SER A 18 8.40 -11.77 21.25
CA SER A 18 9.21 -10.81 22.02
C SER A 18 8.77 -9.37 21.71
N GLY A 19 8.91 -8.47 22.68
CA GLY A 19 8.66 -7.04 22.52
C GLY A 19 9.93 -6.24 22.78
N TYR A 20 10.24 -5.30 21.90
CA TYR A 20 11.18 -4.20 22.17
C TYR A 20 10.44 -2.88 22.00
N GLY A 21 10.04 -2.30 23.14
CA GLY A 21 9.44 -0.97 23.21
C GLY A 21 10.52 0.07 23.42
N CYS A 22 10.64 1.00 22.48
CA CYS A 22 11.48 2.18 22.62
C CYS A 22 10.81 3.18 23.58
N LYS A 23 11.47 3.49 24.70
CA LYS A 23 11.03 4.51 25.67
C LYS A 23 11.58 5.87 25.26
N SER A 24 10.74 6.76 24.74
CA SER A 24 11.08 8.17 24.55
C SER A 24 11.18 8.88 25.91
N HIS A 25 12.38 9.29 26.30
CA HIS A 25 12.62 10.29 27.35
C HIS A 25 12.81 11.65 26.67
N ALA A 26 11.94 12.61 26.97
CA ALA A 26 12.18 14.02 26.63
C ALA A 26 13.14 14.61 27.69
N PRO A 27 14.17 15.38 27.31
CA PRO A 27 14.93 16.16 28.26
C PRO A 27 14.08 17.34 28.74
N SER A 28 13.71 17.32 30.01
CA SER A 28 13.30 18.51 30.74
C SER A 28 14.56 19.34 31.03
N ASP A 29 14.68 20.53 30.44
CA ASP A 29 15.39 21.67 31.02
C ASP A 29 15.22 22.88 30.08
N ALA A 30 14.23 23.72 30.39
CA ALA A 30 14.12 25.08 29.87
C ALA A 30 14.13 26.04 31.07
N PRO A 31 14.87 27.16 31.01
CA PRO A 31 15.14 27.99 32.17
C PRO A 31 13.90 28.79 32.60
N GLU A 32 13.79 28.90 33.91
CA GLU A 32 12.80 29.62 34.71
C GLU A 32 12.71 31.10 34.30
N ALA A 33 11.54 31.53 33.84
CA ALA A 33 11.23 32.93 33.55
C ALA A 33 10.11 33.42 34.49
N LEU A 34 10.56 34.12 35.53
CA LEU A 34 9.91 35.16 36.36
C LEU A 34 8.41 35.41 36.17
N GLU A 35 7.65 35.21 37.26
CA GLU A 35 6.28 35.70 37.44
C GLU A 35 6.16 37.23 37.37
N PRO A 36 4.96 37.73 37.05
CA PRO A 36 4.40 38.74 37.94
C PRO A 36 2.94 38.49 38.34
N ALA A 37 2.73 38.49 39.65
CA ALA A 37 1.69 39.14 40.44
C ALA A 37 0.23 39.18 39.93
N THR A 38 -0.64 38.61 40.76
CA THR A 38 -2.10 38.69 40.80
C THR A 38 -2.67 40.12 40.85
N GLY A 39 -3.77 40.37 40.13
CA GLY A 39 -4.59 41.58 40.26
C GLY A 39 -5.94 41.54 39.53
N ALA A 40 -7.00 41.18 40.29
CA ALA A 40 -8.43 41.54 40.21
C ALA A 40 -9.16 41.90 38.89
N ASN A 41 -10.28 41.17 38.68
CA ASN A 41 -11.61 41.55 38.17
C ASN A 41 -11.79 42.77 37.25
N ALA A 42 -12.38 42.53 36.07
CA ALA A 42 -13.47 43.36 35.53
C ALA A 42 -14.35 42.55 34.55
N THR A 43 -15.62 42.92 34.57
CA THR A 43 -16.84 42.35 34.00
C THR A 43 -17.02 42.52 32.49
N ASP A 44 -17.68 41.53 31.89
CA ASP A 44 -18.83 41.65 30.97
C ASP A 44 -18.68 42.41 29.63
N THR A 45 -18.91 41.72 28.51
CA THR A 45 -20.01 42.05 27.56
C THR A 45 -20.08 41.08 26.37
N ASP A 46 -21.33 40.69 26.09
CA ASP A 46 -21.93 39.94 25.00
C ASP A 46 -21.34 40.01 23.57
N SER A 47 -21.45 38.88 22.85
CA SER A 47 -22.31 38.81 21.65
C SER A 47 -22.50 37.36 21.16
N HIS A 48 -23.44 36.65 21.78
CA HIS A 48 -24.13 35.52 21.15
C HIS A 48 -25.34 36.04 20.37
N HIS A 49 -25.38 35.81 19.04
CA HIS A 49 -26.56 35.78 18.14
C HIS A 49 -26.05 35.86 16.69
N LEU A 50 -26.49 35.14 15.64
CA LEU A 50 -27.57 34.20 15.36
C LEU A 50 -27.16 33.43 14.08
N TYR A 51 -27.32 32.11 14.03
CA TYR A 51 -27.52 31.39 12.76
C TYR A 51 -28.77 30.54 12.90
N HIS A 52 -29.87 30.96 12.27
CA HIS A 52 -31.07 30.15 12.11
C HIS A 52 -31.32 29.85 10.63
N ASN A 53 -31.36 28.55 10.36
CA ASN A 53 -32.22 27.79 9.46
C ASN A 53 -32.20 28.02 7.93
N SER A 54 -31.69 26.98 7.25
CA SER A 54 -32.29 26.36 6.05
C SER A 54 -31.91 24.86 6.01
N PRO A 55 -32.67 24.00 5.30
CA PRO A 55 -33.26 22.78 5.84
C PRO A 55 -32.31 21.59 5.99
N SER A 56 -32.58 20.81 7.04
CA SER A 56 -31.89 19.60 7.46
C SER A 56 -31.90 18.49 6.39
N ILE A 57 -30.74 18.26 5.77
CA ILE A 57 -30.32 16.92 5.38
C ILE A 57 -29.53 16.38 6.58
N LYS A 58 -29.88 15.20 7.10
CA LYS A 58 -29.21 14.57 8.25
C LYS A 58 -27.69 14.48 8.00
N GLY A 59 -26.96 15.45 8.53
CA GLY A 59 -25.53 15.63 8.33
C GLY A 59 -24.74 14.61 9.12
N ALA A 60 -23.99 13.76 8.43
CA ALA A 60 -22.81 13.15 9.04
C ALA A 60 -21.80 14.27 9.27
N THR A 61 -21.45 14.54 10.53
CA THR A 61 -20.35 15.44 10.88
C THR A 61 -19.04 14.82 10.37
N MET A 62 -18.28 15.54 9.53
CA MET A 62 -16.97 15.05 9.05
C MET A 62 -16.04 14.76 10.24
N SER A 63 -15.42 13.59 10.24
CA SER A 63 -14.42 13.21 11.25
C SER A 63 -13.05 13.78 10.87
N ILE A 64 -12.44 14.55 11.76
CA ILE A 64 -11.15 15.22 11.52
C ILE A 64 -10.10 14.72 12.51
N ARG A 65 -8.97 14.21 11.99
CA ARG A 65 -7.79 13.94 12.82
C ARG A 65 -7.12 15.26 13.17
N GLN A 66 -7.18 15.62 14.45
CA GLN A 66 -6.57 16.84 14.99
C GLN A 66 -5.04 16.85 14.81
N SER A 67 -4.48 18.05 14.67
CA SER A 67 -3.04 18.23 14.60
C SER A 67 -2.38 17.91 15.94
N VAL A 68 -1.25 17.19 15.91
CA VAL A 68 -0.39 16.98 17.10
C VAL A 68 0.92 17.76 17.02
N LEU A 69 1.16 18.51 15.93
CA LEU A 69 2.43 19.18 15.63
C LEU A 69 2.37 20.71 15.67
N ALA A 70 1.18 21.30 15.48
CA ALA A 70 1.01 22.75 15.38
C ALA A 70 1.46 23.50 16.65
N GLY A 71 2.47 24.35 16.49
CA GLY A 71 3.11 25.13 17.55
C GLY A 71 4.34 24.46 18.17
N GLN A 72 4.74 23.28 17.71
CA GLN A 72 5.93 22.57 18.18
C GLN A 72 6.88 22.22 17.04
N TRP A 73 6.38 21.55 16.00
CA TRP A 73 7.21 21.11 14.86
C TRP A 73 7.11 22.04 13.66
N TYR A 74 6.02 22.80 13.59
CA TYR A 74 5.80 23.90 12.66
C TYR A 74 4.90 24.96 13.31
N ALA A 75 4.84 26.16 12.74
CA ALA A 75 4.11 27.29 13.32
C ALA A 75 2.59 27.01 13.44
N ARG A 76 1.99 27.39 14.58
CA ARG A 76 0.53 27.32 14.77
C ARG A 76 -0.21 28.42 14.02
N ASP A 77 0.43 29.57 13.81
CA ASP A 77 -0.14 30.66 13.02
C ASP A 77 -0.08 30.33 11.53
N ALA A 78 -1.23 30.37 10.86
CA ALA A 78 -1.35 29.98 9.46
C ALA A 78 -0.49 30.85 8.52
N LYS A 79 -0.41 32.15 8.79
CA LYS A 79 0.35 33.09 7.95
C LYS A 79 1.85 32.87 8.12
N GLN A 80 2.31 32.67 9.35
CA GLN A 80 3.70 32.33 9.64
C GLN A 80 4.08 30.99 9.00
N LEU A 81 3.26 29.96 9.15
CA LEU A 81 3.50 28.64 8.57
C LEU A 81 3.65 28.70 7.05
N ARG A 82 2.68 29.34 6.37
CA ARG A 82 2.73 29.55 4.92
C ARG A 82 3.98 30.32 4.50
N SER A 83 4.28 31.43 5.17
CA SER A 83 5.45 32.26 4.86
C SER A 83 6.78 31.50 5.03
N SER A 84 6.90 30.66 6.06
CA SER A 84 8.11 29.84 6.26
C SER A 84 8.30 28.83 5.12
N ILE A 85 7.24 28.13 4.74
CA ILE A 85 7.28 27.14 3.64
C ILE A 85 7.58 27.82 2.30
N GLU A 86 6.92 28.94 2.00
CA GLU A 86 7.18 29.72 0.78
C GLU A 86 8.64 30.20 0.72
N SER A 87 9.22 30.60 1.87
CA SER A 87 10.65 30.93 1.95
C SER A 87 11.53 29.73 1.62
N TYR A 88 11.27 28.56 2.21
CA TYR A 88 12.04 27.35 1.94
C TYR A 88 11.96 26.95 0.46
N LEU A 89 10.77 26.99 -0.15
CA LEU A 89 10.58 26.70 -1.58
C LEU A 89 11.36 27.70 -2.45
N ALA A 90 11.34 28.98 -2.11
CA ALA A 90 12.08 30.01 -2.85
C ALA A 90 13.60 29.86 -2.71
N ASP A 91 14.10 29.48 -1.53
CA ASP A 91 15.51 29.17 -1.29
C ASP A 91 15.98 27.94 -2.07
N ALA A 92 15.17 26.87 -2.06
CA ALA A 92 15.45 25.66 -2.82
C ALA A 92 15.49 25.94 -4.33
N GLN A 93 14.56 26.76 -4.84
CA GLN A 93 14.55 27.21 -6.23
C GLN A 93 15.83 28.00 -6.59
N ARG A 94 16.23 28.95 -5.74
CA ARG A 94 17.48 29.72 -5.93
C ARG A 94 18.71 28.83 -5.93
N THR A 95 18.73 27.81 -5.08
CA THR A 95 19.84 26.86 -4.96
C THR A 95 19.97 26.04 -6.24
N ALA A 96 18.85 25.49 -6.72
CA ALA A 96 18.81 24.71 -7.95
C ALA A 96 19.20 25.51 -9.20
N ALA A 97 18.77 26.77 -9.29
CA ALA A 97 19.17 27.71 -10.34
C ALA A 97 20.69 27.92 -10.40
N LYS A 98 21.34 28.03 -9.23
CA LYS A 98 22.80 28.21 -9.15
C LYS A 98 23.59 26.96 -9.52
N SER A 99 23.08 25.77 -9.20
CA SER A 99 23.72 24.49 -9.51
C SER A 99 23.48 24.02 -10.95
N GLY A 100 22.69 24.75 -11.75
CA GLY A 100 22.32 24.33 -13.11
C GLY A 100 21.41 23.09 -13.13
N THR A 101 20.82 22.73 -11.99
CA THR A 101 19.90 21.59 -11.83
C THR A 101 18.44 22.06 -11.76
N ASP A 102 18.15 23.25 -12.29
CA ASP A 102 16.84 23.91 -12.17
C ASP A 102 15.74 23.31 -13.04
N ALA A 103 16.00 22.15 -13.62
CA ALA A 103 15.20 21.62 -14.68
C ALA A 103 14.09 20.72 -14.12
N ALA A 104 13.20 21.31 -13.29
CA ALA A 104 11.92 20.67 -12.96
C ALA A 104 11.20 20.26 -14.27
N ASP A 105 11.27 21.10 -15.29
CA ASP A 105 10.73 20.86 -16.64
C ASP A 105 11.48 19.76 -17.43
N SER A 106 12.70 19.37 -17.06
CA SER A 106 13.44 18.29 -17.72
C SER A 106 13.33 16.95 -17.02
N LEU A 107 12.71 16.89 -15.84
CA LEU A 107 12.60 15.66 -15.05
C LEU A 107 11.54 14.70 -15.59
N GLY A 108 10.70 15.10 -16.55
CA GLY A 108 9.62 14.26 -17.07
C GLY A 108 8.46 14.15 -16.07
N SER A 109 7.74 13.02 -16.07
CA SER A 109 6.64 12.82 -15.09
C SER A 109 7.23 12.46 -13.73
N ILE A 110 6.77 13.14 -12.67
CA ILE A 110 7.19 12.87 -11.30
C ILE A 110 6.19 11.90 -10.68
N HIS A 111 6.65 10.73 -10.24
CA HIS A 111 5.79 9.67 -9.67
C HIS A 111 5.93 9.57 -8.16
N ALA A 112 7.12 9.84 -7.64
CA ALA A 112 7.33 9.90 -6.21
C ALA A 112 8.36 10.94 -5.79
N ILE A 113 8.26 11.34 -4.54
CA ILE A 113 9.33 12.04 -3.81
C ILE A 113 9.62 11.30 -2.49
N VAL A 114 10.89 11.30 -2.08
CA VAL A 114 11.30 10.91 -0.72
C VAL A 114 11.65 12.19 0.01
N VAL A 115 11.08 12.42 1.19
CA VAL A 115 11.23 13.67 1.94
C VAL A 115 11.34 13.41 3.45
N PRO A 116 12.11 14.23 4.18
CA PRO A 116 12.26 14.12 5.63
C PRO A 116 10.98 14.51 6.38
N HIS A 117 10.91 14.14 7.65
CA HIS A 117 9.78 14.42 8.55
C HIS A 117 10.16 14.98 9.93
N ALA A 118 11.41 15.38 10.14
CA ALA A 118 11.74 16.23 11.28
C ALA A 118 10.98 17.58 11.26
N GLY A 119 11.06 18.36 12.35
CA GLY A 119 10.44 19.68 12.43
C GLY A 119 10.91 20.62 11.32
N HIS A 120 10.03 21.48 10.81
CA HIS A 120 10.27 22.30 9.61
C HIS A 120 11.53 23.17 9.72
N VAL A 121 11.87 23.63 10.92
CA VAL A 121 13.08 24.43 11.16
C VAL A 121 14.37 23.66 10.83
N TRP A 122 14.34 22.33 10.96
CA TRP A 122 15.46 21.44 10.70
C TRP A 122 15.45 20.94 9.26
N SER A 123 14.41 20.22 8.87
CA SER A 123 14.37 19.48 7.60
C SER A 123 13.56 20.15 6.49
N GLY A 124 12.83 21.22 6.80
CA GLY A 124 11.99 21.96 5.85
C GLY A 124 12.74 22.42 4.58
N PRO A 125 13.97 22.97 4.69
CA PRO A 125 14.77 23.32 3.51
C PRO A 125 15.10 22.14 2.59
N THR A 126 15.38 20.96 3.17
CA THR A 126 15.61 19.75 2.38
C THR A 126 14.30 19.26 1.75
N ALA A 127 13.20 19.19 2.49
CA ALA A 127 11.90 18.82 1.96
C ALA A 127 11.45 19.75 0.80
N ALA A 128 11.71 21.06 0.93
CA ALA A 128 11.40 22.05 -0.09
C ALA A 128 12.08 21.78 -1.44
N ALA A 129 13.26 21.16 -1.45
CA ALA A 129 13.95 20.79 -2.68
C ALA A 129 13.17 19.78 -3.52
N ALA A 130 12.41 18.87 -2.89
CA ALA A 130 11.52 17.93 -3.57
C ALA A 130 10.13 18.52 -3.82
N TYR A 131 9.56 19.25 -2.87
CA TYR A 131 8.23 19.83 -3.06
C TYR A 131 8.19 20.91 -4.15
N ARG A 132 9.28 21.66 -4.37
CA ARG A 132 9.32 22.72 -5.40
C ARG A 132 9.06 22.19 -6.81
N ILE A 133 9.51 20.96 -7.13
CA ILE A 133 9.43 20.42 -8.49
C ILE A 133 8.01 19.95 -8.83
N LEU A 134 7.11 19.89 -7.84
CA LEU A 134 5.71 19.54 -8.05
C LEU A 134 4.84 20.75 -8.40
N LYS A 135 5.37 21.97 -8.28
CA LYS A 135 4.68 23.21 -8.62
C LYS A 135 4.40 23.19 -10.13
N ASN A 136 3.12 23.10 -10.52
CA ASN A 136 2.58 22.92 -11.88
C ASN A 136 2.27 21.47 -12.32
N HIS A 137 2.46 20.48 -11.43
CA HIS A 137 1.96 19.13 -11.69
C HIS A 137 0.56 18.97 -11.09
N HIS A 138 -0.27 18.19 -11.76
CA HIS A 138 -1.62 17.86 -11.30
C HIS A 138 -1.67 16.38 -10.92
N TYR A 139 -2.22 16.12 -9.73
CA TYR A 139 -2.48 14.77 -9.25
C TYR A 139 -3.89 14.69 -8.73
N LYS A 140 -4.55 13.57 -8.94
CA LYS A 140 -5.85 13.28 -8.34
C LYS A 140 -5.70 12.97 -6.84
N ARG A 141 -4.60 12.32 -6.47
CA ARG A 141 -4.35 11.84 -5.11
C ARG A 141 -2.87 11.79 -4.77
N ILE A 142 -2.55 11.94 -3.49
CA ILE A 142 -1.20 11.82 -2.96
C ILE A 142 -1.16 10.71 -1.92
N PHE A 143 -0.43 9.63 -2.19
CA PHE A 143 -0.09 8.62 -1.21
C PHE A 143 0.99 9.15 -0.29
N ILE A 144 0.79 9.06 1.03
CA ILE A 144 1.83 9.42 2.00
C ILE A 144 2.20 8.15 2.74
N LEU A 145 3.35 7.57 2.39
CA LEU A 145 3.91 6.39 3.03
C LEU A 145 4.83 6.84 4.16
N CYS A 146 4.56 6.46 5.39
CA CYS A 146 5.38 6.85 6.53
C CYS A 146 5.68 5.67 7.46
N PRO A 147 6.71 5.76 8.32
CA PRO A 147 6.95 4.75 9.35
C PRO A 147 5.98 4.84 10.52
N ASN A 148 6.14 3.92 11.47
CA ASN A 148 5.46 3.89 12.76
C ASN A 148 6.45 4.17 13.92
N HIS A 149 6.41 5.36 14.51
CA HIS A 149 7.31 5.76 15.61
C HIS A 149 6.77 5.44 17.00
N ARG A 150 5.44 5.37 17.13
CA ARG A 150 4.77 5.40 18.44
C ARG A 150 4.32 4.03 18.91
N MET A 151 3.91 3.18 17.97
CA MET A 151 3.39 1.86 18.24
C MET A 151 3.83 0.90 17.13
N PRO A 152 4.07 -0.38 17.44
CA PRO A 152 4.29 -1.40 16.42
C PRO A 152 3.09 -1.50 15.48
N VAL A 153 3.36 -1.61 14.17
CA VAL A 153 2.38 -1.88 13.13
C VAL A 153 2.87 -3.06 12.31
N TYR A 154 1.98 -3.99 11.99
CA TYR A 154 2.24 -5.11 11.07
C TYR A 154 1.33 -4.93 9.86
N GLY A 155 1.90 -4.97 8.66
CA GLY A 155 1.24 -4.59 7.42
C GLY A 155 1.19 -3.08 7.21
N VAL A 156 0.18 -2.63 6.47
CA VAL A 156 -0.08 -1.21 6.19
C VAL A 156 -1.43 -0.82 6.80
N VAL A 157 -1.45 0.32 7.50
CA VAL A 157 -2.68 0.87 8.10
C VAL A 157 -2.95 2.28 7.62
N SER A 158 -4.23 2.64 7.60
CA SER A 158 -4.74 3.98 7.34
C SER A 158 -5.70 4.41 8.47
N VAL A 159 -6.26 5.62 8.35
CA VAL A 159 -7.13 6.24 9.35
C VAL A 159 -8.60 6.12 8.96
N SER A 160 -9.54 6.20 9.92
CA SER A 160 -10.98 6.28 9.67
C SER A 160 -11.47 7.70 9.36
N ALA A 161 -10.69 8.72 9.71
CA ALA A 161 -11.01 10.13 9.53
C ALA A 161 -11.21 10.52 8.05
N ASP A 162 -12.03 11.55 7.85
CA ASP A 162 -12.33 12.15 6.55
C ASP A 162 -11.29 13.21 6.16
N ALA A 163 -10.62 13.82 7.13
CA ALA A 163 -9.59 14.81 6.90
C ALA A 163 -8.55 14.87 8.04
N PHE A 164 -7.39 15.48 7.75
CA PHE A 164 -6.38 15.87 8.73
C PHE A 164 -6.44 17.38 8.92
N GLU A 165 -6.41 17.84 10.18
CA GLU A 165 -6.31 19.26 10.49
C GLU A 165 -4.87 19.76 10.31
N THR A 166 -4.74 20.96 9.74
CA THR A 166 -3.53 21.78 9.81
C THR A 166 -3.92 23.23 10.07
N PRO A 167 -2.97 24.11 10.48
CA PRO A 167 -3.23 25.54 10.57
C PRO A 167 -3.66 26.21 9.25
N LEU A 168 -3.33 25.61 8.09
CA LEU A 168 -3.72 26.12 6.78
C LEU A 168 -5.12 25.68 6.34
N GLY A 169 -5.79 24.85 7.14
CA GLY A 169 -7.09 24.25 6.85
C GLY A 169 -7.01 22.72 6.75
N PRO A 170 -8.17 22.04 6.68
CA PRO A 170 -8.20 20.58 6.62
C PRO A 170 -7.71 20.04 5.28
N VAL A 171 -7.05 18.88 5.30
CA VAL A 171 -6.65 18.11 4.11
C VAL A 171 -7.47 16.84 4.02
N ALA A 172 -8.26 16.70 2.95
CA ALA A 172 -9.20 15.60 2.78
C ALA A 172 -8.51 14.27 2.46
N VAL A 173 -9.02 13.18 3.03
CA VAL A 173 -8.59 11.81 2.75
C VAL A 173 -9.40 11.25 1.57
N ASP A 174 -8.73 10.61 0.61
CA ASP A 174 -9.37 9.83 -0.46
C ASP A 174 -9.90 8.51 0.13
N ARG A 175 -11.06 8.60 0.80
CA ARG A 175 -11.74 7.47 1.46
C ARG A 175 -12.04 6.34 0.48
N ALA A 176 -12.32 6.66 -0.78
CA ALA A 176 -12.63 5.66 -1.80
C ALA A 176 -11.41 4.79 -2.10
N THR A 177 -10.24 5.41 -2.27
CA THR A 177 -8.99 4.67 -2.50
C THR A 177 -8.56 3.89 -1.26
N VAL A 178 -8.67 4.47 -0.05
CA VAL A 178 -8.39 3.74 1.21
C VAL A 178 -9.30 2.51 1.34
N GLU A 179 -10.59 2.65 1.06
CA GLU A 179 -11.55 1.55 1.10
C GLU A 179 -11.27 0.48 0.03
N SER A 180 -10.82 0.90 -1.16
CA SER A 180 -10.41 -0.02 -2.23
C SER A 180 -9.23 -0.90 -1.79
N LEU A 181 -8.20 -0.29 -1.20
CA LEU A 181 -7.04 -1.00 -0.65
C LEU A 181 -7.43 -1.92 0.52
N ARG A 182 -8.37 -1.46 1.37
CA ARG A 182 -8.90 -2.28 2.47
C ARG A 182 -9.62 -3.52 1.97
N ASN A 183 -10.48 -3.36 0.96
CA ASN A 183 -11.21 -4.48 0.36
C ASN A 183 -10.29 -5.45 -0.38
N ALA A 184 -9.14 -4.99 -0.86
CA ALA A 184 -8.08 -5.84 -1.41
C ALA A 184 -7.25 -6.56 -0.32
N GLY A 185 -7.50 -6.32 0.97
CA GLY A 185 -6.73 -6.89 2.08
C GLY A 185 -5.35 -6.25 2.26
N LEU A 186 -5.08 -5.14 1.58
CA LEU A 186 -3.77 -4.47 1.56
C LEU A 186 -3.65 -3.36 2.60
N VAL A 187 -4.76 -2.88 3.16
CA VAL A 187 -4.77 -1.83 4.18
C VAL A 187 -5.78 -2.16 5.27
N ARG A 188 -5.44 -1.90 6.52
CA ARG A 188 -6.39 -1.90 7.65
C ARG A 188 -6.65 -0.50 8.14
N ILE A 189 -7.76 -0.29 8.86
CA ILE A 189 -8.01 0.98 9.57
C ILE A 189 -7.52 0.84 11.01
N ASP A 190 -6.66 1.76 11.45
CA ASP A 190 -6.12 1.80 12.81
C ASP A 190 -5.90 3.25 13.30
N ASP A 191 -6.94 3.84 13.88
CA ASP A 191 -6.88 5.22 14.40
C ASP A 191 -5.92 5.36 15.58
N ALA A 192 -5.64 4.28 16.31
CA ALA A 192 -4.73 4.31 17.45
C ALA A 192 -3.29 4.51 16.96
N ALA A 193 -2.90 3.81 15.87
CA ALA A 193 -1.62 4.01 15.21
C ALA A 193 -1.43 5.46 14.72
N HIS A 194 -2.47 6.05 14.11
CA HIS A 194 -2.42 7.42 13.60
C HIS A 194 -2.47 8.51 14.67
N ARG A 195 -2.99 8.24 15.88
CA ARG A 195 -3.28 9.26 16.89
C ARG A 195 -2.08 10.13 17.28
N ARG A 196 -0.90 9.53 17.34
CA ARG A 196 0.35 10.21 17.75
C ARG A 196 1.45 10.12 16.70
N GLU A 197 1.18 9.49 15.56
CA GLU A 197 2.12 9.43 14.45
C GLU A 197 2.16 10.80 13.76
N HIS A 198 3.37 11.26 13.44
CA HIS A 198 3.64 12.62 12.98
C HIS A 198 4.12 12.67 11.54
N ALA A 199 4.72 11.59 11.03
CA ALA A 199 5.40 11.59 9.75
C ALA A 199 4.47 11.86 8.55
N ILE A 200 3.17 11.62 8.67
CA ILE A 200 2.17 12.05 7.67
C ILE A 200 1.87 13.54 7.79
N GLU A 201 1.60 14.00 9.01
CA GLU A 201 1.09 15.34 9.28
C GLU A 201 2.11 16.44 8.89
N ILE A 202 3.40 16.20 9.13
CA ILE A 202 4.46 17.17 8.84
C ILE A 202 4.55 17.52 7.33
N GLN A 203 4.07 16.63 6.46
CA GLN A 203 4.06 16.78 5.01
C GLN A 203 2.92 17.68 4.52
N LEU A 204 1.81 17.71 5.27
CA LEU A 204 0.55 18.32 4.82
C LEU A 204 0.66 19.82 4.54
N PRO A 205 1.35 20.64 5.37
CA PRO A 205 1.51 22.06 5.05
C PRO A 205 2.28 22.31 3.74
N PHE A 206 3.30 21.51 3.42
CA PHE A 206 4.02 21.63 2.15
C PHE A 206 3.09 21.31 0.98
N ILE A 207 2.32 20.23 1.07
CA ILE A 207 1.32 19.83 0.07
C ILE A 207 0.31 20.98 -0.14
N GLN A 208 -0.25 21.55 0.93
CA GLN A 208 -1.21 22.65 0.84
C GLN A 208 -0.64 23.91 0.19
N VAL A 209 0.62 24.26 0.48
CA VAL A 209 1.25 25.45 -0.11
C VAL A 209 1.59 25.23 -1.59
N VAL A 210 2.06 24.03 -1.97
CA VAL A 210 2.45 23.71 -3.34
C VAL A 210 1.26 23.63 -4.29
N PHE A 211 0.19 22.94 -3.88
CA PHE A 211 -0.96 22.69 -4.76
C PHE A 211 -2.05 23.76 -4.67
N GLY A 212 -2.11 24.53 -3.58
CA GLY A 212 -3.06 25.64 -3.45
C GLY A 212 -4.52 25.19 -3.63
N ASP A 213 -5.22 25.79 -4.58
CA ASP A 213 -6.63 25.49 -4.87
C ASP A 213 -6.82 24.12 -5.56
N ASP A 214 -5.78 23.59 -6.22
CA ASP A 214 -5.77 22.28 -6.88
C ASP A 214 -5.34 21.14 -5.92
N LEU A 215 -5.56 21.33 -4.61
CA LEU A 215 -5.12 20.40 -3.55
C LEU A 215 -5.67 18.98 -3.76
N PRO A 216 -4.80 17.97 -4.01
CA PRO A 216 -5.24 16.59 -4.15
C PRO A 216 -5.68 15.99 -2.80
N GLN A 217 -6.56 15.00 -2.84
CA GLN A 217 -6.88 14.20 -1.66
C GLN A 217 -5.69 13.31 -1.28
N ILE A 218 -5.51 13.04 0.02
CA ILE A 218 -4.41 12.19 0.50
C ILE A 218 -4.85 10.75 0.74
N VAL A 219 -3.94 9.80 0.54
CA VAL A 219 -4.06 8.40 0.99
C VAL A 219 -2.99 8.18 2.06
N PRO A 220 -3.32 8.41 3.35
CA PRO A 220 -2.36 8.38 4.45
C PRO A 220 -2.10 6.93 4.88
N LEU A 221 -0.87 6.44 4.73
CA LEU A 221 -0.49 5.06 5.01
C LEU A 221 0.70 5.00 5.97
N ILE A 222 0.48 4.42 7.15
CA ILE A 222 1.56 3.99 8.03
C ILE A 222 1.99 2.61 7.56
N VAL A 223 3.25 2.51 7.13
CA VAL A 223 3.89 1.28 6.67
C VAL A 223 4.67 0.70 7.85
N GLY A 224 4.12 -0.37 8.43
CA GLY A 224 4.75 -1.11 9.52
C GLY A 224 5.73 -2.15 8.99
N ASP A 225 5.84 -3.26 9.72
CA ASP A 225 6.57 -4.44 9.27
C ASP A 225 5.78 -5.16 8.17
N ILE A 226 6.40 -5.37 7.00
CA ILE A 226 5.76 -5.94 5.81
C ILE A 226 6.63 -7.07 5.26
N ALA A 227 6.00 -8.19 4.91
CA ALA A 227 6.68 -9.25 4.17
C ALA A 227 6.90 -8.85 2.71
N GLN A 228 7.94 -9.39 2.07
CA GLN A 228 8.24 -9.16 0.66
C GLN A 228 7.03 -9.46 -0.25
N GLN A 229 6.36 -10.60 -0.04
CA GLN A 229 5.17 -10.96 -0.82
C GLN A 229 4.02 -9.95 -0.66
N PHE A 230 3.87 -9.35 0.54
CA PHE A 230 2.88 -8.32 0.77
C PHE A 230 3.23 -7.04 -0.01
N ALA A 231 4.50 -6.63 -0.01
CA ALA A 231 4.97 -5.46 -0.74
C ALA A 231 4.76 -5.63 -2.26
N GLN A 232 5.05 -6.82 -2.80
CA GLN A 232 4.77 -7.18 -4.20
C GLN A 232 3.27 -7.09 -4.54
N ASN A 233 2.41 -7.67 -3.69
CA ASN A 233 0.95 -7.63 -3.89
C ASN A 233 0.42 -6.19 -3.86
N PHE A 234 0.92 -5.36 -2.93
CA PHE A 234 0.56 -3.96 -2.86
C PHE A 234 1.01 -3.20 -4.10
N ALA A 235 2.27 -3.35 -4.49
CA ALA A 235 2.85 -2.68 -5.66
C ALA A 235 2.09 -3.00 -6.94
N GLN A 236 1.74 -4.27 -7.12
CA GLN A 236 0.94 -4.71 -8.24
C GLN A 236 -0.44 -4.09 -8.25
N TYR A 237 -1.15 -4.13 -7.11
CA TYR A 237 -2.48 -3.55 -7.01
C TYR A 237 -2.45 -2.05 -7.30
N TYR A 238 -1.45 -1.33 -6.77
CA TYR A 238 -1.22 0.08 -7.02
C TYR A 238 -1.04 0.37 -8.51
N ARG A 239 -0.11 -0.33 -9.19
CA ARG A 239 0.15 -0.16 -10.63
C ARG A 239 -1.08 -0.43 -11.49
N ALA A 240 -1.85 -1.49 -11.15
CA ALA A 240 -2.98 -1.91 -11.96
C ALA A 240 -4.23 -1.02 -11.80
N ASN A 241 -4.43 -0.39 -10.65
CA ASN A 241 -5.72 0.24 -10.31
C ASN A 241 -5.62 1.73 -9.94
N ILE A 242 -4.43 2.23 -9.62
CA ILE A 242 -4.29 3.51 -8.90
C ILE A 242 -3.28 4.45 -9.54
N ALA A 243 -2.19 3.92 -10.09
CA ALA A 243 -1.01 4.68 -10.51
C ALA A 243 -1.28 5.91 -11.39
N ASP A 244 -2.31 5.85 -12.23
CA ASP A 244 -2.73 6.98 -13.06
C ASP A 244 -3.10 8.19 -12.17
N ASP A 245 -2.42 9.32 -12.41
CA ASP A 245 -2.60 10.60 -11.69
C ASP A 245 -2.36 10.55 -10.18
N ALA A 246 -1.53 9.61 -9.69
CA ALA A 246 -1.14 9.51 -8.29
C ALA A 246 0.33 9.91 -8.07
N LEU A 247 0.58 10.69 -7.01
CA LEU A 247 1.92 10.95 -6.48
C LEU A 247 2.15 10.12 -5.23
N ILE A 248 3.35 9.55 -5.06
CA ILE A 248 3.80 8.96 -3.79
C ILE A 248 4.76 9.90 -3.07
N VAL A 249 4.45 10.22 -1.82
CA VAL A 249 5.34 10.88 -0.87
C VAL A 249 5.82 9.84 0.13
N VAL A 250 7.08 9.44 0.01
CA VAL A 250 7.74 8.57 1.00
C VAL A 250 8.33 9.48 2.07
N SER A 251 7.75 9.44 3.26
CA SER A 251 8.17 10.25 4.38
C SER A 251 9.21 9.50 5.23
N SER A 252 10.47 9.92 5.15
CA SER A 252 11.58 9.31 5.88
C SER A 252 12.69 10.30 6.19
N ASP A 253 13.05 10.42 7.46
CA ASP A 253 14.42 10.81 7.83
C ASP A 253 15.36 9.61 7.58
N PHE A 254 16.65 9.88 7.41
CA PHE A 254 17.68 8.87 7.15
C PHE A 254 18.36 8.47 8.45
N LEU A 255 19.68 8.36 8.50
CA LEU A 255 20.37 7.90 9.70
C LEU A 255 20.06 8.80 10.92
N HIS A 256 19.73 8.16 12.04
CA HIS A 256 19.70 8.77 13.38
C HIS A 256 20.95 8.30 14.15
N TYR A 257 21.97 9.16 14.19
CA TYR A 257 23.25 8.88 14.84
C TYR A 257 23.32 9.54 16.22
N GLY A 258 23.82 8.79 17.20
CA GLY A 258 24.12 9.30 18.54
C GLY A 258 23.58 8.42 19.66
N GLU A 259 24.09 8.64 20.87
CA GLU A 259 23.76 7.81 22.04
C GLU A 259 22.25 7.80 22.34
N ALA A 260 21.56 8.93 22.17
CA ALA A 260 20.11 9.01 22.43
C ALA A 260 19.27 8.17 21.45
N TYR A 261 19.82 7.82 20.28
CA TYR A 261 19.20 6.92 19.31
C TYR A 261 19.69 5.48 19.45
N GLY A 262 20.67 5.22 20.33
CA GLY A 262 21.24 3.90 20.56
C GLY A 262 22.10 3.39 19.40
N TYR A 263 22.59 4.29 18.54
CA TYR A 263 23.33 3.91 17.33
C TYR A 263 24.54 4.84 17.10
N VAL A 264 25.73 4.33 17.44
CA VAL A 264 27.02 5.05 17.36
C VAL A 264 28.11 4.18 16.69
N PRO A 265 27.91 3.72 15.45
CA PRO A 265 28.85 2.80 14.79
C PRO A 265 30.13 3.47 14.25
N PHE A 266 30.22 4.81 14.31
CA PHE A 266 31.26 5.58 13.63
C PHE A 266 32.20 6.23 14.63
N GLY A 267 33.40 6.56 14.15
CA GLY A 267 34.37 7.40 14.85
C GLY A 267 34.71 8.63 14.02
N ASP A 268 35.79 9.32 14.34
CA ASP A 268 36.15 10.54 13.64
C ASP A 268 36.66 10.30 12.20
N PRO A 269 36.28 11.15 11.22
CA PRO A 269 35.30 12.23 11.32
C PRO A 269 33.85 11.71 11.16
N ILE A 270 33.04 11.84 12.22
CA ILE A 270 31.68 11.28 12.31
C ILE A 270 30.80 11.70 11.14
N GLN A 271 30.74 13.01 10.85
CA GLN A 271 29.88 13.57 9.82
C GLN A 271 30.16 13.00 8.42
N ALA A 272 31.42 12.75 8.07
CA ALA A 272 31.76 12.14 6.78
C ALA A 272 31.35 10.65 6.72
N GLN A 273 31.35 9.94 7.85
CA GLN A 273 30.89 8.55 7.92
C GLN A 273 29.37 8.45 7.85
N ILE A 274 28.65 9.38 8.49
CA ILE A 274 27.19 9.54 8.35
C ILE A 274 26.85 9.74 6.86
N GLU A 275 27.49 10.72 6.20
CA GLU A 275 27.28 10.99 4.77
C GLU A 275 27.58 9.79 3.88
N ALA A 276 28.66 9.07 4.14
CA ALA A 276 29.01 7.88 3.39
C ALA A 276 28.00 6.73 3.61
N TYR A 277 27.42 6.63 4.80
CA TYR A 277 26.40 5.64 5.12
C TYR A 277 25.07 5.97 4.42
N ASP A 278 24.62 7.22 4.50
CA ASP A 278 23.40 7.66 3.82
C ASP A 278 23.54 7.57 2.30
N ALA A 279 24.70 7.91 1.74
CA ALA A 279 24.97 7.75 0.32
C ALA A 279 24.87 6.28 -0.14
N LYS A 280 25.21 5.31 0.72
CA LYS A 280 24.99 3.88 0.43
C LYS A 280 23.50 3.55 0.40
N THR A 281 22.74 4.06 1.37
CA THR A 281 21.28 3.89 1.41
C THR A 281 20.60 4.48 0.17
N VAL A 282 20.95 5.72 -0.20
CA VAL A 282 20.44 6.36 -1.41
C VAL A 282 20.82 5.56 -2.64
N LYS A 283 22.09 5.10 -2.74
CA LYS A 283 22.55 4.30 -3.88
C LYS A 283 21.77 3.00 -4.01
N ALA A 284 21.57 2.27 -2.91
CA ALA A 284 20.80 1.04 -2.91
C ALA A 284 19.35 1.28 -3.36
N PHE A 285 18.70 2.29 -2.80
CA PHE A 285 17.33 2.66 -3.19
C PHE A 285 17.23 3.14 -4.64
N SER A 286 18.22 3.88 -5.13
CA SER A 286 18.20 4.47 -6.48
C SER A 286 18.24 3.45 -7.61
N LEU A 287 18.64 2.21 -7.32
CA LEU A 287 18.59 1.12 -8.28
C LEU A 287 17.15 0.67 -8.55
N LEU A 288 16.22 0.93 -7.62
CA LEU A 288 14.84 0.45 -7.65
C LEU A 288 14.74 -1.05 -7.93
N ASP A 289 15.73 -1.82 -7.48
CA ASP A 289 15.74 -3.28 -7.47
C ASP A 289 15.17 -3.73 -6.13
N ALA A 290 13.91 -4.17 -6.13
CA ALA A 290 13.21 -4.45 -4.88
C ALA A 290 13.82 -5.62 -4.08
N PRO A 291 14.16 -6.77 -4.69
CA PRO A 291 14.88 -7.84 -3.99
C PRO A 291 16.21 -7.37 -3.38
N ALA A 292 17.04 -6.65 -4.13
CA ALA A 292 18.31 -6.16 -3.60
C ALA A 292 18.12 -5.12 -2.49
N PHE A 293 17.08 -4.29 -2.58
CA PHE A 293 16.77 -3.31 -1.54
C PHE A 293 16.19 -3.96 -0.28
N ASP A 294 15.43 -5.04 -0.39
CA ASP A 294 14.96 -5.82 0.75
C ASP A 294 16.15 -6.37 1.55
N GLU A 295 17.11 -7.00 0.86
CA GLU A 295 18.37 -7.49 1.48
C GLU A 295 19.17 -6.36 2.13
N PHE A 296 19.31 -5.22 1.43
CA PHE A 296 19.99 -4.06 1.98
C PHE A 296 19.33 -3.58 3.27
N ALA A 297 18.01 -3.42 3.27
CA ALA A 297 17.24 -2.93 4.40
C ALA A 297 17.27 -3.91 5.60
N ASP A 298 17.32 -5.22 5.36
CA ASP A 298 17.46 -6.22 6.42
C ASP A 298 18.83 -6.13 7.09
N ALA A 299 19.88 -5.89 6.29
CA ALA A 299 21.23 -5.71 6.78
C ALA A 299 21.47 -4.34 7.45
N HIS A 300 20.63 -3.34 7.15
CA HIS A 300 20.80 -1.95 7.59
C HIS A 300 19.50 -1.35 8.18
N PRO A 301 18.94 -1.93 9.26
CA PRO A 301 17.65 -1.48 9.81
C PRO A 301 17.70 -0.05 10.38
N HIS A 302 18.89 0.51 10.62
CA HIS A 302 19.10 1.88 11.10
C HIS A 302 19.31 2.91 9.96
N ALA A 303 19.31 2.47 8.70
CA ALA A 303 19.56 3.32 7.53
C ALA A 303 18.57 4.47 7.36
N ALA A 304 17.32 4.25 7.75
CA ALA A 304 16.26 5.24 7.66
C ALA A 304 15.12 4.83 8.59
N CYS A 305 14.48 5.80 9.26
CA CYS A 305 13.29 5.49 10.06
C CYS A 305 12.14 4.96 9.19
N GLY A 306 12.03 5.44 7.94
CA GLY A 306 11.08 5.01 6.92
C GLY A 306 11.54 3.86 6.04
N ILE A 307 12.46 2.99 6.50
CA ILE A 307 13.03 1.93 5.66
C ILE A 307 11.97 1.01 5.03
N ASN A 308 10.88 0.68 5.75
CA ASN A 308 9.79 -0.12 5.19
C ASN A 308 8.91 0.66 4.18
N ALA A 309 8.78 1.99 4.35
CA ALA A 309 8.14 2.84 3.36
C ALA A 309 8.98 2.95 2.08
N LEU A 310 10.32 3.01 2.21
CA LEU A 310 11.26 2.90 1.10
C LEU A 310 11.16 1.52 0.43
N ARG A 311 11.09 0.42 1.18
CA ARG A 311 10.88 -0.93 0.62
C ARG A 311 9.61 -0.98 -0.22
N LEU A 312 8.49 -0.52 0.33
CA LEU A 312 7.23 -0.51 -0.40
C LEU A 312 7.31 0.33 -1.69
N ALA A 313 7.99 1.48 -1.63
CA ALA A 313 8.23 2.30 -2.82
C ALA A 313 9.14 1.60 -3.84
N ALA A 314 10.21 0.93 -3.40
CA ALA A 314 11.08 0.14 -4.27
C ALA A 314 10.26 -0.94 -4.99
N HIS A 315 9.43 -1.69 -4.27
CA HIS A 315 8.50 -2.66 -4.86
C HIS A 315 7.52 -2.03 -5.86
N ILE A 316 7.02 -0.81 -5.61
CA ILE A 316 6.11 -0.07 -6.52
C ILE A 316 6.81 0.36 -7.82
N TYR A 317 8.11 0.62 -7.79
CA TYR A 317 8.86 1.08 -8.96
C TYR A 317 9.83 0.03 -9.54
N ASP A 318 9.86 -1.16 -8.95
CA ASP A 318 10.66 -2.30 -9.43
C ASP A 318 10.38 -2.67 -10.88
N GLY A 319 11.46 -2.91 -11.63
CA GLY A 319 11.41 -3.21 -13.06
C GLY A 319 10.80 -2.12 -13.94
N GLN A 320 10.60 -0.90 -13.44
CA GLN A 320 10.10 0.24 -14.22
C GLN A 320 11.26 1.09 -14.75
N ALA A 321 11.08 1.70 -15.93
CA ALA A 321 12.05 2.63 -16.51
C ALA A 321 11.97 4.00 -15.80
N GLN A 322 12.46 4.03 -14.57
CA GLN A 322 12.40 5.16 -13.65
C GLN A 322 13.80 5.60 -13.27
N THR A 323 13.98 6.89 -13.02
CA THR A 323 15.23 7.48 -12.56
C THR A 323 15.03 8.04 -11.17
N VAL A 324 15.94 7.74 -10.25
CA VAL A 324 15.99 8.36 -8.92
C VAL A 324 17.03 9.46 -8.93
N THR A 325 16.61 10.70 -8.65
CA THR A 325 17.48 11.87 -8.57
C THR A 325 17.52 12.38 -7.14
N GLN A 326 18.72 12.51 -6.57
CA GLN A 326 18.91 13.19 -5.29
C GLN A 326 18.87 14.71 -5.50
N LEU A 327 17.92 15.37 -4.85
CA LEU A 327 17.64 16.80 -4.99
C LEU A 327 18.31 17.63 -3.89
N ALA A 328 18.38 17.09 -2.68
CA ALA A 328 19.07 17.72 -1.56
C ALA A 328 19.50 16.68 -0.51
N TYR A 329 20.51 17.05 0.26
CA TYR A 329 21.01 16.32 1.42
C TYR A 329 21.49 17.33 2.46
N ASP A 330 21.13 17.12 3.72
CA ASP A 330 21.64 17.90 4.87
C ASP A 330 21.63 17.03 6.13
N THR A 331 22.30 17.46 7.20
CA THR A 331 22.22 16.81 8.51
C THR A 331 21.94 17.84 9.61
N SER A 332 21.31 17.44 10.72
CA SER A 332 21.20 18.31 11.88
C SER A 332 22.58 18.68 12.46
N GLY A 333 23.56 17.78 12.36
CA GLY A 333 24.94 18.04 12.79
C GLY A 333 25.59 19.20 12.04
N ARG A 334 25.51 19.22 10.70
CA ARG A 334 25.99 20.36 9.89
C ARG A 334 25.34 21.69 10.25
N ARG A 335 24.06 21.67 10.64
CA ARG A 335 23.31 22.88 11.00
C ARG A 335 23.62 23.40 12.40
N SER A 336 23.82 22.49 13.35
CA SER A 336 24.04 22.81 14.76
C SER A 336 25.53 22.94 15.11
N GLY A 337 26.41 22.31 14.33
CA GLY A 337 27.82 22.11 14.66
C GLY A 337 28.08 20.94 15.61
N ASP A 338 27.06 20.13 15.91
CA ASP A 338 27.13 18.97 16.81
C ASP A 338 26.92 17.65 16.05
N ASP A 339 28.04 17.00 15.72
CA ASP A 339 28.03 15.73 14.97
C ASP A 339 27.80 14.51 15.87
N ASP A 340 27.87 14.65 17.20
CA ASP A 340 27.68 13.55 18.15
C ASP A 340 26.19 13.14 18.24
N MET A 341 25.29 14.04 17.85
CA MET A 341 23.84 13.84 17.80
C MET A 341 23.27 14.38 16.48
N SER A 342 23.18 13.52 15.47
CA SER A 342 22.86 13.94 14.10
C SER A 342 21.74 13.10 13.48
N VAL A 343 20.82 13.78 12.79
CA VAL A 343 19.80 13.16 11.94
C VAL A 343 20.00 13.63 10.52
N SER A 344 20.01 12.69 9.58
CA SER A 344 20.17 12.97 8.16
C SER A 344 18.85 13.22 7.45
N TYR A 345 18.85 14.19 6.55
CA TYR A 345 17.70 14.58 5.75
C TYR A 345 18.04 14.44 4.27
N VAL A 346 17.24 13.66 3.56
CA VAL A 346 17.42 13.40 2.12
C VAL A 346 16.14 13.74 1.37
N ALA A 347 16.30 14.44 0.25
CA ALA A 347 15.23 14.68 -0.71
C ALA A 347 15.54 13.99 -2.03
N LEU A 348 14.69 13.05 -2.44
CA LEU A 348 14.80 12.34 -3.73
C LEU A 348 13.54 12.57 -4.57
N ALA A 349 13.68 12.45 -5.89
CA ALA A 349 12.55 12.32 -6.82
C ALA A 349 12.70 11.07 -7.68
N ILE A 350 11.58 10.39 -7.91
CA ILE A 350 11.44 9.26 -8.84
C ILE A 350 10.67 9.74 -10.05
N THR A 351 11.30 9.67 -11.21
CA THR A 351 10.82 10.29 -12.44
C THR A 351 10.93 9.38 -13.65
N GLY A 352 9.98 9.45 -14.58
CA GLY A 352 9.95 8.62 -15.77
C GLY A 352 9.07 9.19 -16.89
N ASN A 353 9.23 8.65 -18.10
CA ASN A 353 8.48 9.10 -19.29
C ASN A 353 7.06 8.51 -19.38
N ALA A 354 6.71 7.61 -18.47
CA ALA A 354 5.37 7.08 -18.33
C ALA A 354 5.05 7.07 -16.84
N SER A 355 3.78 7.37 -16.49
CA SER A 355 3.22 6.86 -15.21
C SER A 355 3.63 5.40 -15.06
N PRO A 356 3.72 4.81 -13.84
CA PRO A 356 3.66 3.36 -13.69
C PRO A 356 2.29 2.82 -14.20
N SER A 357 1.97 3.11 -15.45
CA SER A 357 0.84 2.69 -16.25
C SER A 357 1.35 1.58 -17.15
N ASN A 358 0.79 0.40 -16.95
CA ASN A 358 0.59 -0.66 -17.94
C ASN A 358 1.59 -0.69 -19.10
N ALA A 359 2.85 -1.07 -18.83
CA ALA A 359 3.78 -1.55 -19.87
C ALA A 359 3.30 -2.87 -20.53
N ASN A 360 2.00 -3.17 -20.50
CA ASN A 360 1.41 -4.33 -21.14
C ASN A 360 -0.07 -4.12 -21.53
N LYS A 361 -0.42 -2.95 -22.10
CA LYS A 361 -1.71 -2.81 -22.80
C LYS A 361 -1.76 -3.56 -24.14
N ASP A 362 -0.61 -3.99 -24.66
CA ASP A 362 -0.51 -4.67 -25.95
C ASP A 362 -0.42 -6.21 -25.84
N ALA A 363 -0.44 -6.79 -24.63
CA ALA A 363 -0.67 -8.23 -24.42
C ALA A 363 -2.05 -8.54 -23.81
N ASP A 364 -2.98 -7.57 -23.81
CA ASP A 364 -4.37 -7.80 -23.40
C ASP A 364 -5.12 -8.48 -24.56
N HIS A 365 -4.86 -9.76 -24.79
CA HIS A 365 -5.83 -10.61 -25.48
C HIS A 365 -7.05 -10.76 -24.57
N ILE A 366 -8.06 -9.90 -24.78
CA ILE A 366 -9.42 -10.22 -24.37
C ILE A 366 -9.81 -11.47 -25.17
N HIS A 367 -9.76 -12.64 -24.53
CA HIS A 367 -10.28 -13.87 -25.14
C HIS A 367 -11.70 -13.59 -25.65
N LYS A 368 -11.88 -13.78 -26.96
CA LYS A 368 -13.18 -13.60 -27.60
C LYS A 368 -14.13 -14.63 -27.02
N LYS A 369 -15.33 -14.17 -26.64
CA LYS A 369 -16.40 -14.99 -26.09
C LYS A 369 -16.60 -16.26 -26.94
N GLY A 370 -16.33 -17.44 -26.36
CA GLY A 370 -16.56 -18.75 -26.98
C GLY A 370 -15.35 -19.49 -27.55
N ASP A 371 -14.15 -18.89 -27.58
CA ASP A 371 -12.92 -19.60 -27.97
C ASP A 371 -12.22 -20.20 -26.73
N PRO A 372 -11.64 -21.41 -26.84
CA PRO A 372 -10.96 -21.99 -25.71
C PRO A 372 -9.73 -21.17 -25.31
N MET A 373 -9.61 -20.88 -24.00
CA MET A 373 -8.52 -20.07 -23.44
C MET A 373 -7.18 -20.78 -23.58
N LEU A 374 -7.17 -22.11 -23.40
CA LEU A 374 -6.02 -22.98 -23.64
C LEU A 374 -6.39 -24.13 -24.57
N ASN A 375 -5.51 -24.43 -25.53
CA ASN A 375 -5.57 -25.67 -26.31
C ASN A 375 -5.06 -26.88 -25.52
N GLU A 376 -5.28 -28.11 -26.01
CA GLU A 376 -4.89 -29.35 -25.32
C GLU A 376 -3.39 -29.42 -24.96
N SER A 377 -2.51 -28.95 -25.86
CA SER A 377 -1.06 -28.91 -25.59
C SER A 377 -0.74 -27.94 -24.46
N GLN A 378 -1.38 -26.77 -24.43
CA GLN A 378 -1.21 -25.79 -23.37
C GLN A 378 -1.78 -26.31 -22.03
N ARG A 379 -2.91 -27.02 -22.04
CA ARG A 379 -3.45 -27.66 -20.84
C ARG A 379 -2.48 -28.68 -20.25
N ALA A 380 -1.87 -29.50 -21.10
CA ALA A 380 -0.83 -30.43 -20.68
C ALA A 380 0.39 -29.71 -20.08
N THR A 381 0.84 -28.60 -20.68
CA THR A 381 1.92 -27.76 -20.14
C THR A 381 1.55 -27.15 -18.79
N ALA A 382 0.32 -26.67 -18.61
CA ALA A 382 -0.16 -26.12 -17.35
C ALA A 382 -0.16 -27.17 -16.23
N HIS A 383 -0.64 -28.39 -16.53
CA HIS A 383 -0.58 -29.53 -15.61
C HIS A 383 0.86 -29.91 -15.24
N ASP A 384 1.77 -29.95 -16.20
CA ASP A 384 3.19 -30.24 -15.94
C ASP A 384 3.83 -29.16 -15.06
N LEU A 385 3.55 -27.89 -15.33
CA LEU A 385 4.01 -26.77 -14.53
C LEU A 385 3.52 -26.87 -13.07
N VAL A 386 2.23 -27.16 -12.85
CA VAL A 386 1.68 -27.37 -11.51
C VAL A 386 2.33 -28.56 -10.81
N LYS A 387 2.54 -29.69 -11.50
CA LYS A 387 3.25 -30.85 -10.92
C LYS A 387 4.66 -30.51 -10.48
N ARG A 388 5.41 -29.75 -11.29
CA ARG A 388 6.76 -29.29 -10.94
C ARG A 388 6.73 -28.33 -9.77
N ALA A 389 5.78 -27.39 -9.73
CA ALA A 389 5.58 -26.48 -8.61
C ALA A 389 5.29 -27.23 -7.30
N LEU A 390 4.38 -28.22 -7.32
CA LEU A 390 4.05 -29.07 -6.16
C LEU A 390 5.27 -29.85 -5.65
N ALA A 391 6.02 -30.50 -6.56
CA ALA A 391 7.23 -31.22 -6.21
C ALA A 391 8.29 -30.29 -5.60
N HIS A 392 8.38 -29.05 -6.11
CA HIS A 392 9.29 -28.04 -5.57
C HIS A 392 8.88 -27.60 -4.17
N ALA A 393 7.61 -27.27 -3.97
CA ALA A 393 7.04 -26.82 -2.69
C ALA A 393 7.30 -27.85 -1.58
N VAL A 394 6.99 -29.11 -1.87
CA VAL A 394 7.02 -30.20 -0.89
C VAL A 394 8.45 -30.66 -0.59
N SER A 395 9.40 -30.45 -1.51
CA SER A 395 10.82 -30.82 -1.31
C SER A 395 11.67 -29.72 -0.66
N LYS A 396 11.42 -28.44 -0.98
CA LYS A 396 12.24 -27.32 -0.53
C LYS A 396 11.61 -26.45 0.56
N GLY A 397 10.32 -26.64 0.84
CA GLY A 397 9.56 -25.80 1.78
C GLY A 397 8.90 -24.59 1.10
N ARG A 398 8.32 -23.71 1.92
CA ARG A 398 7.40 -22.63 1.49
C ARG A 398 8.04 -21.59 0.56
N GLU A 399 7.19 -20.97 -0.27
CA GLU A 399 7.45 -19.74 -1.05
C GLU A 399 8.65 -19.80 -2.00
N THR A 400 8.81 -20.93 -2.66
CA THR A 400 9.85 -21.05 -3.68
C THR A 400 9.45 -20.33 -4.97
N PRO A 401 10.23 -19.35 -5.43
CA PRO A 401 9.96 -18.68 -6.69
C PRO A 401 10.10 -19.66 -7.85
N MET A 402 9.34 -19.43 -8.92
CA MET A 402 9.47 -20.19 -10.16
C MET A 402 10.90 -20.03 -10.70
N PRO A 403 11.56 -21.10 -11.17
CA PRO A 403 12.87 -20.98 -11.80
C PRO A 403 12.86 -19.95 -12.93
N SER A 404 13.85 -19.06 -12.95
CA SER A 404 13.91 -17.96 -13.94
C SER A 404 14.10 -18.44 -15.38
N ASP A 405 14.55 -19.68 -15.56
CA ASP A 405 14.68 -20.36 -16.83
C ASP A 405 13.46 -21.17 -17.24
N GLU A 406 12.35 -21.12 -16.48
CA GLU A 406 11.11 -21.84 -16.77
C GLU A 406 10.65 -21.63 -18.23
N PRO A 407 10.66 -22.68 -19.06
CA PRO A 407 10.33 -22.54 -20.48
C PRO A 407 8.90 -22.06 -20.71
N ALA A 408 7.94 -22.58 -19.92
CA ALA A 408 6.53 -22.21 -20.07
C ALA A 408 6.31 -20.71 -19.88
N ALA A 409 7.05 -20.06 -18.97
CA ALA A 409 6.86 -18.65 -18.63
C ALA A 409 7.19 -17.66 -19.75
N LYS A 410 7.78 -18.12 -20.87
CA LYS A 410 8.25 -17.25 -21.96
C LYS A 410 7.28 -17.13 -23.13
N GLU A 411 6.25 -17.99 -23.19
CA GLU A 411 5.36 -18.11 -24.34
C GLU A 411 3.90 -17.83 -23.97
N ALA A 412 3.12 -17.35 -24.94
CA ALA A 412 1.68 -17.15 -24.76
C ALA A 412 0.92 -18.51 -24.71
N PRO A 413 -0.12 -18.65 -23.88
CA PRO A 413 -0.69 -17.66 -22.97
C PRO A 413 -0.03 -17.65 -21.58
N PHE A 414 1.06 -18.40 -21.37
CA PHE A 414 1.69 -18.55 -20.05
C PHE A 414 2.35 -17.28 -19.52
N ASN A 415 2.79 -16.39 -20.40
CA ASN A 415 3.27 -15.05 -20.09
C ASN A 415 2.17 -13.97 -20.06
N GLU A 416 0.92 -14.35 -20.35
CA GLU A 416 -0.27 -13.48 -20.28
C GLU A 416 -0.97 -13.65 -18.92
N ARG A 417 -1.86 -12.71 -18.55
CA ARG A 417 -2.44 -12.65 -17.20
C ARG A 417 -3.81 -13.29 -17.10
N PHE A 418 -3.98 -14.19 -16.13
CA PHE A 418 -5.22 -14.92 -15.90
C PHE A 418 -5.59 -15.01 -14.42
N GLY A 419 -6.89 -15.05 -14.11
CA GLY A 419 -7.34 -15.60 -12.84
C GLY A 419 -7.17 -17.11 -12.88
N VAL A 420 -6.67 -17.72 -11.81
CA VAL A 420 -6.47 -19.17 -11.79
C VAL A 420 -6.84 -19.77 -10.45
N PHE A 421 -7.32 -21.01 -10.47
CA PHE A 421 -7.45 -21.87 -9.30
C PHE A 421 -6.69 -23.16 -9.54
N VAL A 422 -5.94 -23.60 -8.53
CA VAL A 422 -5.38 -24.95 -8.48
C VAL A 422 -6.12 -25.70 -7.40
N THR A 423 -6.76 -26.78 -7.80
CA THR A 423 -7.49 -27.70 -6.93
C THR A 423 -6.76 -29.03 -6.91
N LEU A 424 -6.54 -29.57 -5.72
CA LEU A 424 -5.94 -30.87 -5.47
C LEU A 424 -7.02 -31.77 -4.88
N HIS A 425 -7.15 -32.99 -5.40
CA HIS A 425 -7.94 -34.04 -4.78
C HIS A 425 -7.07 -35.21 -4.41
N ASP A 426 -7.40 -35.89 -3.32
CA ASP A 426 -6.70 -37.10 -2.88
C ASP A 426 -7.06 -38.33 -3.73
N ALA A 427 -6.49 -39.48 -3.38
CA ALA A 427 -6.70 -40.74 -4.09
C ALA A 427 -8.16 -41.22 -4.10
N SER A 428 -8.98 -40.75 -3.16
CA SER A 428 -10.41 -41.08 -3.08
C SER A 428 -11.28 -40.12 -3.91
N GLY A 429 -10.69 -39.06 -4.45
CA GLY A 429 -11.39 -37.99 -5.17
C GLY A 429 -11.91 -36.88 -4.28
N ASP A 430 -11.57 -36.90 -2.98
CA ASP A 430 -11.98 -35.86 -2.03
C ASP A 430 -11.05 -34.65 -2.11
N LEU A 431 -11.60 -33.46 -1.87
CA LEU A 431 -10.85 -32.20 -1.91
C LEU A 431 -9.71 -32.20 -0.89
N ARG A 432 -8.48 -31.97 -1.35
CA ARG A 432 -7.24 -31.96 -0.56
C ARG A 432 -6.58 -30.58 -0.44
N GLY A 433 -6.97 -29.65 -1.32
CA GLY A 433 -6.55 -28.24 -1.30
C GLY A 433 -7.15 -27.50 -2.49
N CYS A 434 -7.52 -26.23 -2.32
CA CYS A 434 -7.99 -25.39 -3.43
C CYS A 434 -7.74 -23.92 -3.13
N ILE A 435 -6.81 -23.32 -3.87
CA ILE A 435 -6.46 -21.91 -3.73
C ILE A 435 -6.38 -21.26 -5.11
N GLY A 436 -6.83 -20.01 -5.20
CA GLY A 436 -6.88 -19.29 -6.46
C GLY A 436 -7.20 -17.82 -6.31
N ASN A 437 -7.19 -17.12 -7.44
CA ASN A 437 -7.48 -15.71 -7.57
C ASN A 437 -8.44 -15.49 -8.75
N ILE A 438 -9.51 -14.74 -8.50
CA ILE A 438 -10.51 -14.42 -9.52
C ILE A 438 -9.97 -13.35 -10.50
N LEU A 439 -9.20 -12.39 -9.98
CA LEU A 439 -8.62 -11.33 -10.79
C LEU A 439 -7.28 -11.80 -11.39
N PRO A 440 -6.95 -11.39 -12.63
CA PRO A 440 -5.70 -11.73 -13.30
C PRO A 440 -4.50 -10.95 -12.73
N VAL A 441 -4.12 -11.31 -11.50
CA VAL A 441 -3.05 -10.68 -10.71
C VAL A 441 -1.69 -11.35 -10.90
N ALA A 442 -1.50 -12.22 -11.88
CA ALA A 442 -0.19 -12.80 -12.21
C ALA A 442 -0.23 -13.27 -13.66
N THR A 443 0.93 -13.54 -14.26
CA THR A 443 0.94 -14.34 -15.49
C THR A 443 0.38 -15.73 -15.21
N LEU A 444 -0.14 -16.44 -16.22
CA LEU A 444 -0.68 -17.79 -16.04
C LEU A 444 0.38 -18.73 -15.44
N ALA A 445 1.65 -18.62 -15.87
CA ALA A 445 2.73 -19.41 -15.31
C ALA A 445 2.97 -19.12 -13.82
N GLU A 446 3.13 -17.84 -13.45
CA GLU A 446 3.33 -17.43 -12.06
C GLU A 446 2.14 -17.79 -11.18
N GLY A 447 0.92 -17.56 -11.69
CA GLY A 447 -0.32 -17.87 -11.01
C GLY A 447 -0.45 -19.37 -10.71
N LEU A 448 -0.24 -20.22 -11.72
CA LEU A 448 -0.26 -21.67 -11.53
C LEU A 448 0.82 -22.13 -10.56
N TRP A 449 2.05 -21.60 -10.69
CA TRP A 449 3.15 -21.96 -9.81
C TRP A 449 2.89 -21.59 -8.35
N GLY A 450 2.45 -20.36 -8.09
CA GLY A 450 2.15 -19.89 -6.73
C GLY A 450 0.94 -20.61 -6.13
N ARG A 451 -0.16 -20.71 -6.88
CA ARG A 451 -1.41 -21.32 -6.37
C ARG A 451 -1.28 -22.82 -6.14
N ALA A 452 -0.43 -23.52 -6.89
CA ALA A 452 -0.08 -24.90 -6.61
C ALA A 452 0.59 -25.06 -5.24
N GLN A 453 1.57 -24.20 -4.93
CA GLN A 453 2.23 -24.20 -3.62
C GLN A 453 1.24 -23.89 -2.50
N ASP A 454 0.37 -22.91 -2.70
CA ASP A 454 -0.62 -22.53 -1.68
C ASP A 454 -1.65 -23.63 -1.45
N ALA A 455 -2.19 -24.23 -2.51
CA ALA A 455 -3.14 -25.33 -2.40
C ALA A 455 -2.53 -26.53 -1.66
N ALA A 456 -1.22 -26.75 -1.80
CA ALA A 456 -0.52 -27.84 -1.12
C ALA A 456 -0.12 -27.53 0.33
N LEU A 457 0.34 -26.32 0.62
CA LEU A 457 1.02 -26.02 1.90
C LEU A 457 0.33 -24.96 2.77
N ASN A 458 -0.53 -24.13 2.18
CA ASN A 458 -1.07 -22.92 2.82
C ASN A 458 -2.61 -22.86 2.83
N ASP A 459 -3.30 -23.89 2.34
CA ASP A 459 -4.76 -23.96 2.47
C ASP A 459 -5.13 -24.25 3.94
N PRO A 460 -5.71 -23.29 4.69
CA PRO A 460 -5.90 -23.39 6.13
C PRO A 460 -6.92 -24.48 6.54
N ARG A 461 -7.60 -25.08 5.57
CA ARG A 461 -8.57 -26.16 5.79
C ARG A 461 -7.92 -27.53 5.91
N PHE A 462 -6.66 -27.67 5.48
CA PHE A 462 -5.98 -28.96 5.37
C PHE A 462 -4.57 -28.90 5.96
N ASP A 463 -4.06 -30.03 6.44
CA ASP A 463 -2.65 -30.14 6.79
C ASP A 463 -1.76 -30.07 5.53
N PRO A 464 -0.52 -29.56 5.60
CA PRO A 464 0.37 -29.50 4.45
C PRO A 464 0.56 -30.86 3.77
N VAL A 465 0.51 -30.87 2.44
CA VAL A 465 0.75 -32.07 1.61
C VAL A 465 2.17 -32.60 1.85
N THR A 466 2.27 -33.91 2.09
CA THR A 466 3.56 -34.59 2.28
C THR A 466 4.14 -35.11 0.96
N PRO A 467 5.47 -35.38 0.89
CA PRO A 467 6.10 -35.94 -0.30
C PRO A 467 5.48 -37.27 -0.77
N ALA A 468 4.96 -38.07 0.17
CA ALA A 468 4.35 -39.36 -0.12
C ALA A 468 2.97 -39.24 -0.78
N GLU A 469 2.25 -38.13 -0.55
CA GLU A 469 0.93 -37.89 -1.14
C GLU A 469 1.02 -37.43 -2.60
N LEU A 470 2.12 -36.82 -3.03
CA LEU A 470 2.25 -36.19 -4.35
C LEU A 470 1.86 -37.09 -5.54
N SER A 471 2.20 -38.38 -5.47
CA SER A 471 1.94 -39.33 -6.56
C SER A 471 0.48 -39.77 -6.66
N SER A 472 -0.31 -39.55 -5.60
CA SER A 472 -1.72 -39.94 -5.54
C SER A 472 -2.67 -38.76 -5.70
N LEU A 473 -2.17 -37.52 -5.73
CA LEU A 473 -2.99 -36.34 -5.97
C LEU A 473 -3.44 -36.27 -7.42
N SER A 474 -4.72 -35.98 -7.61
CA SER A 474 -5.22 -35.46 -8.88
C SER A 474 -5.27 -33.94 -8.83
N ILE A 475 -4.90 -33.32 -9.96
CA ILE A 475 -4.83 -31.87 -10.11
C ILE A 475 -5.98 -31.48 -11.03
N GLU A 476 -6.68 -30.42 -10.66
CA GLU A 476 -7.66 -29.73 -11.50
C GLU A 476 -7.26 -28.26 -11.57
N ILE A 477 -7.21 -27.71 -12.78
CA ILE A 477 -6.85 -26.32 -13.02
C ILE A 477 -8.08 -25.60 -13.55
N SER A 478 -8.43 -24.47 -12.93
CA SER A 478 -9.39 -23.53 -13.51
C SER A 478 -8.67 -22.28 -14.00
N VAL A 479 -8.76 -21.98 -15.29
CA VAL A 479 -8.29 -20.70 -15.87
C VAL A 479 -9.50 -19.81 -16.12
N LEU A 480 -9.43 -18.57 -15.64
CA LEU A 480 -10.55 -17.65 -15.60
C LEU A 480 -10.36 -16.49 -16.57
N SER A 481 -11.42 -16.17 -17.32
CA SER A 481 -11.45 -14.95 -18.10
C SER A 481 -11.47 -13.72 -17.17
N ARG A 482 -11.07 -12.57 -17.71
CA ARG A 482 -11.21 -11.31 -16.96
C ARG A 482 -12.69 -11.06 -16.62
N PRO A 483 -13.03 -10.69 -15.38
CA PRO A 483 -14.39 -10.28 -15.05
C PRO A 483 -14.81 -9.02 -15.83
N VAL A 484 -15.97 -9.07 -16.47
CA VAL A 484 -16.57 -7.97 -17.21
C VAL A 484 -17.88 -7.54 -16.55
N PRO A 485 -18.16 -6.23 -16.45
CA PRO A 485 -19.41 -5.76 -15.85
C PRO A 485 -20.62 -6.17 -16.70
N VAL A 486 -21.72 -6.50 -16.06
CA VAL A 486 -23.03 -6.69 -16.73
C VAL A 486 -23.96 -5.53 -16.45
N ALA A 487 -24.73 -5.12 -17.46
CA ALA A 487 -25.68 -4.02 -17.35
C ALA A 487 -26.93 -4.41 -16.54
N SER A 488 -27.31 -5.69 -16.62
CA SER A 488 -28.44 -6.25 -15.90
C SER A 488 -28.08 -7.61 -15.29
N PRO A 489 -28.64 -7.97 -14.11
CA PRO A 489 -28.53 -9.33 -13.58
C PRO A 489 -29.09 -10.39 -14.54
N ASN A 490 -30.01 -10.02 -15.43
CA ASN A 490 -30.57 -10.92 -16.43
C ASN A 490 -29.57 -11.27 -17.56
N ASP A 491 -28.46 -10.55 -17.68
CA ASP A 491 -27.38 -10.86 -18.63
C ASP A 491 -26.46 -11.98 -18.10
N ILE A 492 -26.73 -12.49 -16.88
CA ILE A 492 -25.99 -13.57 -16.26
C ILE A 492 -26.54 -14.92 -16.74
N GLU A 493 -25.71 -15.66 -17.47
CA GLU A 493 -26.01 -17.01 -17.95
C GLU A 493 -25.55 -18.04 -16.91
N ILE A 494 -26.51 -18.68 -16.21
CA ILE A 494 -26.22 -19.73 -15.21
C ILE A 494 -25.53 -20.93 -15.87
N GLY A 495 -24.46 -21.42 -15.24
CA GLY A 495 -23.65 -22.53 -15.73
C GLY A 495 -22.56 -22.16 -16.72
N LYS A 496 -22.57 -20.91 -17.20
CA LYS A 496 -21.53 -20.36 -18.06
C LYS A 496 -20.72 -19.28 -17.35
N HIS A 497 -21.41 -18.37 -16.67
CA HIS A 497 -20.79 -17.25 -15.99
C HIS A 497 -20.52 -17.56 -14.52
N GLY A 498 -19.28 -17.34 -14.10
CA GLY A 498 -18.93 -17.03 -12.72
C GLY A 498 -19.42 -15.62 -12.40
N ILE A 499 -19.89 -15.40 -11.18
CA ILE A 499 -20.61 -14.19 -10.79
C ILE A 499 -19.89 -13.54 -9.63
N LEU A 500 -19.45 -12.31 -9.81
CA LEU A 500 -18.91 -11.46 -8.76
C LEU A 500 -19.96 -10.38 -8.41
N LEU A 501 -20.46 -10.43 -7.18
CA LEU A 501 -21.40 -9.46 -6.63
C LEU A 501 -20.66 -8.44 -5.78
N LYS A 502 -20.94 -7.14 -5.97
CA LYS A 502 -20.40 -6.05 -5.12
C LYS A 502 -21.52 -5.12 -4.67
N LYS A 503 -21.64 -4.88 -3.36
CA LYS A 503 -22.59 -3.91 -2.79
C LYS A 503 -22.11 -3.37 -1.44
N ARG A 504 -21.99 -2.04 -1.32
CA ARG A 504 -21.69 -1.32 -0.05
C ARG A 504 -20.48 -1.89 0.71
N GLY A 505 -19.36 -2.10 0.01
CA GLY A 505 -18.13 -2.66 0.58
C GLY A 505 -18.18 -4.18 0.87
N ARG A 506 -19.28 -4.86 0.53
CA ARG A 506 -19.39 -6.31 0.62
C ARG A 506 -19.29 -6.93 -0.77
N SER A 507 -18.62 -8.07 -0.85
CA SER A 507 -18.54 -8.83 -2.10
C SER A 507 -18.63 -10.33 -1.86
N ALA A 508 -19.06 -11.05 -2.88
CA ALA A 508 -18.97 -12.49 -2.93
C ALA A 508 -18.83 -12.96 -4.37
N VAL A 509 -18.28 -14.17 -4.53
CA VAL A 509 -18.09 -14.80 -5.83
C VAL A 509 -18.64 -16.23 -5.85
N PHE A 510 -19.21 -16.62 -6.98
CA PHE A 510 -19.44 -18.01 -7.36
C PHE A 510 -18.77 -18.31 -8.70
N LEU A 511 -18.18 -19.50 -8.82
CA LEU A 511 -17.67 -20.02 -10.09
C LEU A 511 -18.85 -20.54 -10.95
N PRO A 512 -18.69 -20.67 -12.29
CA PRO A 512 -19.77 -21.07 -13.19
C PRO A 512 -20.54 -22.33 -12.79
N GLN A 513 -19.83 -23.33 -12.23
CA GLN A 513 -20.37 -24.65 -11.90
C GLN A 513 -21.25 -24.69 -10.65
N VAL A 514 -21.14 -23.71 -9.74
CA VAL A 514 -21.79 -23.75 -8.42
C VAL A 514 -23.31 -23.80 -8.55
N ALA A 515 -23.91 -22.96 -9.39
CA ALA A 515 -25.36 -22.91 -9.52
C ALA A 515 -25.94 -24.17 -10.20
N PRO A 516 -25.38 -24.67 -11.33
CA PRO A 516 -25.81 -25.94 -11.91
C PRO A 516 -25.72 -27.13 -10.97
N GLU A 517 -24.62 -27.31 -10.24
CA GLU A 517 -24.42 -28.43 -9.32
C GLU A 517 -25.50 -28.48 -8.22
N GLN A 518 -25.98 -27.31 -7.81
CA GLN A 518 -27.02 -27.18 -6.79
C GLN A 518 -28.44 -27.13 -7.37
N GLY A 519 -28.58 -27.12 -8.70
CA GLY A 519 -29.87 -26.94 -9.38
C GLY A 519 -30.50 -25.56 -9.16
N TRP A 520 -29.69 -24.53 -8.93
CA TRP A 520 -30.17 -23.17 -8.67
C TRP A 520 -30.46 -22.40 -9.95
N ASN A 521 -31.60 -21.69 -9.97
CA ASN A 521 -31.89 -20.69 -10.99
C ASN A 521 -31.18 -19.36 -10.67
N LEU A 522 -31.26 -18.39 -11.58
CA LEU A 522 -30.60 -17.08 -11.42
C LEU A 522 -30.97 -16.39 -10.10
N GLU A 523 -32.26 -16.30 -9.79
CA GLU A 523 -32.72 -15.62 -8.57
C GLU A 523 -32.20 -16.31 -7.29
N THR A 524 -32.30 -17.63 -7.23
CA THR A 524 -31.77 -18.42 -6.10
C THR A 524 -30.25 -18.22 -5.97
N THR A 525 -29.53 -18.28 -7.09
CA THR A 525 -28.08 -18.05 -7.13
C THR A 525 -27.71 -16.68 -6.58
N LEU A 526 -28.38 -15.61 -7.01
CA LEU A 526 -28.10 -14.26 -6.54
C LEU A 526 -28.50 -14.05 -5.07
N ASN A 527 -29.54 -14.73 -4.58
CA ASN A 527 -29.90 -14.74 -3.16
C ASN A 527 -28.82 -15.41 -2.30
N HIS A 528 -28.31 -16.57 -2.72
CA HIS A 528 -27.22 -17.25 -2.03
C HIS A 528 -25.90 -16.48 -2.12
N LEU A 529 -25.65 -15.82 -3.25
CA LEU A 529 -24.47 -14.98 -3.43
C LEU A 529 -24.54 -13.73 -2.53
N ALA A 530 -25.72 -13.12 -2.38
CA ALA A 530 -25.95 -12.03 -1.44
C ALA A 530 -25.73 -12.50 0.02
N LEU A 531 -26.25 -13.66 0.39
CA LEU A 531 -26.01 -14.26 1.71
C LEU A 531 -24.52 -14.50 1.97
N LYS A 532 -23.79 -15.02 0.98
CA LYS A 532 -22.33 -15.23 1.04
C LYS A 532 -21.58 -13.91 1.21
N ALA A 533 -22.08 -12.82 0.61
CA ALA A 533 -21.57 -11.47 0.83
C ALA A 533 -22.00 -10.87 2.19
N GLY A 534 -22.70 -11.63 3.04
CA GLY A 534 -23.24 -11.18 4.32
C GLY A 534 -24.47 -10.28 4.22
N LEU A 535 -25.11 -10.21 3.05
CA LEU A 535 -26.32 -9.41 2.79
C LEU A 535 -27.59 -10.26 2.99
N ALA A 536 -28.73 -9.60 3.23
CA ALA A 536 -30.02 -10.29 3.28
C ALA A 536 -30.41 -10.86 1.89
N PRO A 537 -31.18 -11.95 1.81
CA PRO A 537 -31.77 -12.41 0.55
C PRO A 537 -32.56 -11.28 -0.14
N GLY A 538 -32.47 -11.20 -1.47
CA GLY A 538 -33.11 -10.14 -2.27
C GLY A 538 -32.40 -8.78 -2.24
N ALA A 539 -31.44 -8.57 -1.33
CA ALA A 539 -30.69 -7.31 -1.26
C ALA A 539 -29.89 -7.02 -2.53
N TRP A 540 -29.67 -8.00 -3.38
CA TRP A 540 -28.96 -7.84 -4.64
C TRP A 540 -29.76 -7.03 -5.69
N ARG A 541 -31.07 -6.88 -5.54
CA ARG A 541 -31.96 -6.24 -6.54
C ARG A 541 -31.75 -4.73 -6.73
N GLU A 542 -31.17 -4.03 -5.76
CA GLU A 542 -31.00 -2.57 -5.79
C GLU A 542 -29.58 -2.18 -5.37
N GLY A 543 -28.92 -1.30 -6.13
CA GLY A 543 -27.61 -0.75 -5.76
C GLY A 543 -26.50 -1.78 -5.62
N THR A 544 -26.57 -2.83 -6.44
CA THR A 544 -25.57 -3.91 -6.55
C THR A 544 -24.96 -3.86 -7.93
N SER A 545 -23.64 -3.97 -8.03
CA SER A 545 -22.98 -4.20 -9.31
C SER A 545 -22.58 -5.66 -9.44
N PHE A 546 -22.60 -6.14 -10.67
CA PHE A 546 -22.23 -7.50 -11.03
C PHE A 546 -21.16 -7.47 -12.11
N GLU A 547 -20.16 -8.33 -11.94
CA GLU A 547 -19.22 -8.70 -12.99
C GLU A 547 -19.33 -10.20 -13.24
N VAL A 548 -19.14 -10.61 -14.49
CA VAL A 548 -19.14 -12.02 -14.90
C VAL A 548 -17.82 -12.41 -15.53
N PHE A 549 -17.41 -13.65 -15.35
CA PHE A 549 -16.26 -14.25 -16.03
C PHE A 549 -16.60 -15.69 -16.44
N GLU A 550 -15.87 -16.25 -17.38
CA GLU A 550 -15.95 -17.67 -17.75
C GLU A 550 -14.76 -18.42 -17.13
N ALA A 551 -14.91 -19.72 -16.91
CA ALA A 551 -13.85 -20.58 -16.37
C ALA A 551 -13.67 -21.80 -17.27
N GLU A 552 -12.43 -22.08 -17.67
CA GLU A 552 -12.04 -23.35 -18.24
C GLU A 552 -11.45 -24.25 -17.17
N VAL A 553 -12.08 -25.41 -16.97
CA VAL A 553 -11.65 -26.41 -15.99
C VAL A 553 -11.13 -27.63 -16.73
N PHE A 554 -9.92 -28.10 -16.38
CA PHE A 554 -9.27 -29.24 -17.04
C PHE A 554 -8.20 -29.91 -16.18
#